data_AF-A0A7X9D2D8-F1
#
_entry.id   AF-A0A7X9D2D8-F1
#
_cell.length_a   1.000
_cell.length_b   1.000
_cell.length_c   1.000
_cell.angle_alpha   90.00
_cell.angle_beta   90.00
_cell.angle_gamma   90.00
#
_symmetry.space_group_name_H-M   'P 1'
#
loop_
_entity.id
_entity.type
_entity.pdbx_description
1 polymer ?
#
loop_
_entity_poly.entity_id
_entity_poly.type
_entity_poly.pdbx_seq_one_letter_code
_entity_poly.pdbx_strand_id
1 'polypeptide(L)'
;MNASSSDLKLSDVKIRYFYTIDSEDTQNFACDWCSIGDIGTTGQFVKLTPPRNGADHYVEIGFTDNRAILAPNGSMDIRVRVWKTDWSNYILDNDYSSNSSQVAVYISGQLVFGSEP
;
A
#
# COMPACT_ATOMS: atom_id res chain seq x y z
N MET A 1 -1.09 -1.26 -12.93
CA MET A 1 -1.62 -1.69 -14.25
C MET A 1 -2.01 -3.15 -14.16
N ASN A 2 -3.15 -3.55 -14.71
CA ASN A 2 -3.50 -4.94 -14.91
C ASN A 2 -2.85 -5.44 -16.21
N ALA A 3 -1.71 -6.13 -16.11
CA ALA A 3 -0.99 -6.68 -17.26
C ALA A 3 -1.51 -8.06 -17.71
N SER A 4 -2.59 -8.57 -17.11
CA SER A 4 -3.20 -9.85 -17.47
C SER A 4 -4.24 -9.69 -18.58
N SER A 5 -4.71 -10.82 -19.12
CA SER A 5 -5.79 -10.88 -20.11
C SER A 5 -7.19 -11.00 -19.49
N SER A 6 -7.30 -10.97 -18.16
CA SER A 6 -8.56 -11.11 -17.42
C SER A 6 -8.88 -9.89 -16.57
N ASP A 7 -10.15 -9.68 -16.29
CA ASP A 7 -10.61 -8.70 -15.31
C ASP A 7 -9.99 -8.96 -13.93
N LEU A 8 -9.48 -7.91 -13.30
CA LEU A 8 -8.95 -7.95 -11.95
C LEU A 8 -9.94 -7.26 -11.00
N LYS A 9 -10.48 -8.00 -10.03
CA LYS A 9 -11.24 -7.40 -8.94
C LYS A 9 -10.29 -6.70 -7.99
N LEU A 10 -10.52 -5.40 -7.76
CA LEU A 10 -9.65 -4.62 -6.88
C LEU A 10 -9.79 -5.02 -5.41
N SER A 11 -10.90 -5.63 -5.01
CA SER A 11 -11.06 -6.22 -3.67
C SER A 11 -10.04 -7.33 -3.36
N ASP A 12 -9.48 -7.97 -4.39
CA ASP A 12 -8.45 -9.00 -4.24
C ASP A 12 -7.03 -8.40 -4.17
N VAL A 13 -6.88 -7.10 -4.37
CA VAL A 13 -5.58 -6.41 -4.44
C VAL A 13 -5.21 -5.86 -3.07
N LYS A 14 -3.96 -6.12 -2.67
CA LYS A 14 -3.29 -5.48 -1.54
C LYS A 14 -1.96 -4.90 -1.98
N ILE A 15 -1.62 -3.71 -1.50
CA ILE A 15 -0.33 -3.05 -1.76
C ILE A 15 0.32 -2.75 -0.42
N ARG A 16 1.59 -3.15 -0.23
CA ARG A 16 2.35 -2.86 0.98
C ARG A 16 3.50 -1.92 0.69
N TYR A 17 3.57 -0.85 1.48
CA TYR A 17 4.72 0.04 1.57
C TYR A 17 5.38 -0.18 2.93
N PHE A 18 6.63 -0.60 2.93
CA PHE A 18 7.44 -0.94 4.09
C PHE A 18 8.35 0.23 4.48
N TYR A 19 8.37 0.58 5.75
CA TYR A 19 9.04 1.78 6.27
C TYR A 19 9.49 1.59 7.70
N THR A 20 10.34 2.50 8.18
CA THR A 20 10.61 2.66 9.60
C THR A 20 9.71 3.73 10.19
N ILE A 21 9.05 3.43 11.31
CA ILE A 21 8.17 4.41 11.96
C ILE A 21 8.97 5.53 12.64
N ASP A 22 10.26 5.33 12.89
CA ASP A 22 11.23 6.23 13.56
C ASP A 22 10.91 6.59 15.02
N SER A 23 9.70 7.06 15.29
CA SER A 23 9.13 7.32 16.61
C SER A 23 7.73 6.72 16.66
N GLU A 24 7.54 5.75 17.55
CA GLU A 24 6.28 5.01 17.66
C GLU A 24 5.13 5.94 18.08
N ASP A 25 4.08 6.01 17.26
CA ASP A 25 2.82 6.71 17.53
C ASP A 25 1.68 6.06 16.71
N THR A 26 0.43 6.37 17.06
CA THR A 26 -0.75 6.02 16.27
C THR A 26 -0.69 6.72 14.91
N GLN A 27 -0.85 5.94 13.86
CA GLN A 27 -0.81 6.40 12.48
C GLN A 27 -2.22 6.53 11.89
N ASN A 28 -2.39 7.49 10.99
CA ASN A 28 -3.62 7.79 10.28
C ASN A 28 -3.40 7.63 8.79
N PHE A 29 -4.48 7.30 8.07
CA PHE A 29 -4.47 7.07 6.63
C PHE A 29 -5.58 7.88 5.96
N ALA A 30 -5.30 8.43 4.79
CA ALA A 30 -6.31 8.98 3.90
C ALA A 30 -6.01 8.62 2.45
N CYS A 31 -7.06 8.33 1.68
CA CYS A 31 -7.01 8.34 0.23
C CYS A 31 -7.49 9.72 -0.24
N ASP A 32 -6.58 10.52 -0.80
CA ASP A 32 -6.93 11.85 -1.29
C ASP A 32 -7.59 11.80 -2.66
N TRP A 33 -7.19 10.82 -3.47
CA TRP A 33 -7.66 10.70 -4.83
C TRP A 33 -7.46 9.29 -5.39
N CYS A 34 -8.43 8.86 -6.20
CA CYS A 34 -8.40 7.63 -6.96
C CYS A 34 -8.95 7.92 -8.37
N SER A 35 -8.24 7.48 -9.41
CA SER A 35 -8.59 7.78 -10.81
C SER A 35 -9.93 7.19 -11.26
N ILE A 36 -10.43 6.17 -10.55
CA ILE A 36 -11.70 5.50 -10.86
C ILE A 36 -12.80 5.82 -9.82
N GLY A 37 -12.60 6.87 -9.03
CA GLY A 37 -13.54 7.31 -8.00
C GLY A 37 -13.34 6.60 -6.65
N ASP A 38 -14.25 6.88 -5.71
CA ASP A 38 -14.23 6.24 -4.40
C ASP A 38 -14.65 4.77 -4.52
N ILE A 39 -13.70 3.89 -4.26
CA ILE A 39 -13.85 2.43 -4.28
C ILE A 39 -13.63 1.81 -2.89
N GLY A 40 -13.72 2.65 -1.85
CA GLY A 40 -13.47 2.25 -0.48
C GLY A 40 -12.00 1.88 -0.25
N THR A 41 -11.08 2.78 -0.64
CA THR A 41 -9.65 2.62 -0.37
C THR A 41 -9.40 2.64 1.14
N THR A 42 -8.72 1.62 1.64
CA THR A 42 -8.39 1.43 3.05
C THR A 42 -6.88 1.39 3.25
N GLY A 43 -6.42 1.77 4.44
CA GLY A 43 -5.04 1.59 4.90
C GLY A 43 -5.03 0.90 6.25
N GLN A 44 -4.16 -0.09 6.42
CA GLN A 44 -3.95 -0.81 7.67
C GLN A 44 -2.46 -0.78 8.03
N PHE A 45 -2.14 -0.37 9.25
CA PHE A 45 -0.76 -0.32 9.73
C PHE A 45 -0.42 -1.62 10.46
N VAL A 46 0.70 -2.24 10.09
CA VAL A 46 1.16 -3.49 10.69
C VAL A 46 2.62 -3.37 11.10
N LYS A 47 2.90 -3.76 12.34
CA LYS A 47 4.25 -3.85 12.88
C LYS A 47 4.92 -5.16 12.50
N LEU A 48 6.16 -5.09 12.01
CA LEU A 48 6.97 -6.26 11.68
C LEU A 48 7.67 -6.78 12.94
N THR A 49 7.50 -8.06 13.23
CA THR A 49 8.15 -8.74 14.35
C THR A 49 8.78 -10.05 13.88
N PRO A 50 10.13 -10.14 13.81
CA PRO A 50 11.12 -9.10 14.10
C PRO A 50 11.17 -7.99 13.02
N PRO A 51 11.71 -6.80 13.32
CA PRO A 51 11.96 -5.78 12.31
C PRO A 51 13.00 -6.26 11.28
N ARG A 52 12.98 -5.64 10.10
CA ARG A 52 13.88 -5.88 8.96
C ARG A 52 14.68 -4.62 8.65
N ASN A 53 15.71 -4.75 7.80
CA ASN A 53 16.53 -3.61 7.41
C ASN A 53 15.68 -2.58 6.63
N GLY A 54 15.56 -1.36 7.17
CA GLY A 54 14.73 -0.30 6.60
C GLY A 54 13.22 -0.52 6.75
N ALA A 55 12.78 -1.49 7.55
CA ALA A 55 11.35 -1.73 7.77
C ALA A 55 11.06 -2.30 9.16
N ASP A 56 10.34 -1.54 9.97
CA ASP A 56 9.72 -2.02 11.21
C ASP A 56 8.18 -2.00 11.14
N HIS A 57 7.61 -1.34 10.13
CA HIS A 57 6.18 -1.31 9.84
C HIS A 57 5.92 -1.44 8.34
N TYR A 58 4.67 -1.76 8.00
CA TYR A 58 4.12 -1.48 6.68
C TYR A 58 2.71 -0.90 6.77
N VAL A 59 2.32 -0.18 5.72
CA VAL A 59 0.93 0.20 5.46
C VAL A 59 0.42 -0.69 4.33
N GLU A 60 -0.62 -1.46 4.62
CA GLU A 60 -1.33 -2.26 3.63
C GLU A 60 -2.53 -1.48 3.11
N ILE A 61 -2.46 -1.11 1.83
CA ILE A 61 -3.53 -0.46 1.10
C ILE A 61 -4.41 -1.54 0.45
N GLY A 62 -5.72 -1.40 0.59
CA GLY A 62 -6.69 -2.30 -0.04
C GLY A 62 -7.95 -1.57 -0.48
N PHE A 63 -8.88 -2.31 -1.09
CA PHE A 63 -10.11 -1.77 -1.68
C PHE A 63 -11.31 -2.61 -1.26
N THR A 64 -12.45 -1.99 -0.96
CA THR A 64 -13.61 -2.71 -0.39
C THR A 64 -14.81 -2.81 -1.34
N ASP A 65 -14.90 -1.98 -2.40
CA ASP A 65 -15.95 -2.16 -3.40
C ASP A 65 -15.69 -3.39 -4.26
N ASN A 66 -16.44 -4.46 -3.99
CA ASN A 66 -16.36 -5.73 -4.73
C ASN A 66 -16.78 -5.63 -6.20
N ARG A 67 -17.35 -4.50 -6.63
CA ARG A 67 -17.70 -4.23 -8.04
C ARG A 67 -16.59 -3.48 -8.78
N ALA A 68 -15.58 -2.98 -8.07
CA ALA A 68 -14.46 -2.27 -8.68
C ALA A 68 -13.57 -3.27 -9.43
N ILE A 69 -13.55 -3.15 -10.76
CA ILE A 69 -12.82 -4.03 -11.67
C ILE A 69 -11.83 -3.20 -12.47
N LEU A 70 -10.62 -3.71 -12.59
CA LEU A 70 -9.62 -3.22 -13.52
C LEU A 70 -9.56 -4.17 -14.72
N ALA A 71 -10.10 -3.74 -15.86
CA ALA A 71 -10.11 -4.50 -17.11
C ALA A 71 -8.67 -4.83 -17.59
N PRO A 72 -8.49 -5.80 -18.50
CA PRO A 72 -7.19 -6.08 -19.12
C PRO A 72 -6.53 -4.81 -19.66
N ASN A 73 -5.25 -4.64 -19.40
CA ASN A 73 -4.44 -3.45 -19.72
C ASN A 73 -4.91 -2.14 -19.06
N GLY A 74 -5.92 -2.18 -18.19
CA GLY A 74 -6.37 -1.03 -17.41
C GLY A 74 -5.33 -0.59 -16.39
N SER A 75 -5.31 0.70 -16.10
CA SER A 75 -4.53 1.29 -15.01
C SER A 75 -5.42 2.09 -14.07
N MET A 76 -5.00 2.16 -12.82
CA MET A 76 -5.61 2.99 -11.79
C MET A 76 -4.47 3.68 -11.06
N ASP A 77 -4.69 4.95 -10.77
CA ASP A 77 -3.79 5.78 -9.99
C ASP A 77 -4.46 6.10 -8.66
N ILE A 78 -3.74 5.91 -7.57
CA ILE A 78 -4.18 6.26 -6.21
C ILE A 78 -3.18 7.21 -5.57
N ARG A 79 -3.69 8.17 -4.79
CA ARG A 79 -2.87 9.09 -4.00
C ARG A 79 -3.32 8.97 -2.56
N VAL A 80 -2.40 8.55 -1.70
CA VAL A 80 -2.65 8.33 -0.29
C VAL A 80 -1.73 9.19 0.56
N ARG A 81 -2.15 9.47 1.78
CA ARG A 81 -1.34 10.10 2.82
C ARG A 81 -1.37 9.26 4.07
N VAL A 82 -0.21 9.19 4.71
CA VAL A 82 -0.01 8.60 6.04
C VAL A 82 0.60 9.67 6.93
N TRP A 83 0.14 9.79 8.16
CA TRP A 83 0.72 10.68 9.16
C TRP A 83 0.56 10.13 10.57
N LYS A 84 1.48 10.47 11.48
CA LYS A 84 1.33 10.21 12.91
C LYS A 84 0.32 11.19 13.52
N THR A 85 -0.38 10.77 14.56
CA THR A 85 -1.43 11.59 15.20
C THR A 85 -0.86 12.88 15.78
N ASP A 86 0.38 12.82 16.28
CA ASP A 86 1.12 13.96 16.81
C ASP A 86 1.81 14.83 15.74
N TRP A 87 1.70 14.46 14.45
CA TRP A 87 2.41 15.09 13.32
C TRP A 87 3.93 15.10 13.42
N SER A 88 4.52 14.22 14.25
CA SER A 88 5.96 14.00 14.24
C SER A 88 6.41 13.43 12.89
N ASN A 89 7.65 13.74 12.52
CA ASN A 89 8.15 13.43 11.19
C ASN A 89 8.43 11.93 11.02
N TYR A 90 8.35 11.49 9.77
CA TYR A 90 9.06 10.31 9.29
C TYR A 90 10.37 10.77 8.64
N ILE A 91 11.37 9.91 8.70
CA ILE A 91 12.56 9.96 7.85
C ILE A 91 12.23 9.03 6.68
N LEU A 92 12.21 9.55 5.45
CA LEU A 92 11.82 8.73 4.29
C LEU A 92 13.03 8.04 3.64
N ASP A 93 14.23 8.59 3.84
CA ASP A 93 15.46 8.11 3.19
C ASP A 93 15.96 6.76 3.77
N ASN A 94 15.48 6.35 4.95
CA ASN A 94 15.78 5.06 5.59
C ASN A 94 14.69 4.00 5.38
N ASP A 95 13.60 4.32 4.66
CA ASP A 95 12.53 3.37 4.37
C ASP A 95 12.94 2.37 3.28
N TYR A 96 12.58 1.10 3.48
CA TYR A 96 12.76 0.05 2.49
C TYR A 96 12.06 0.37 1.16
N SER A 97 10.81 0.87 1.22
CA SER A 97 10.00 1.17 0.03
C SER A 97 10.23 2.57 -0.56
N SER A 98 11.22 3.33 -0.08
CA SER A 98 11.61 4.63 -0.66
C SER A 98 12.04 4.53 -2.12
N ASN A 99 12.56 3.36 -2.52
CA ASN A 99 12.75 2.98 -3.92
C ASN A 99 11.46 2.32 -4.45
N SER A 100 10.91 2.83 -5.56
CA SER A 100 9.67 2.34 -6.16
C SER A 100 9.66 0.84 -6.53
N SER A 101 10.84 0.22 -6.64
CA SER A 101 10.98 -1.22 -6.91
C SER A 101 10.72 -2.09 -5.67
N GLN A 102 10.59 -1.48 -4.49
CA GLN A 102 10.57 -2.12 -3.18
C GLN A 102 9.20 -1.99 -2.49
N VAL A 103 8.10 -1.95 -3.27
CA VAL A 103 6.72 -2.12 -2.77
C VAL A 103 6.22 -3.52 -3.10
N ALA A 104 5.41 -4.13 -2.26
CA ALA A 104 4.86 -5.47 -2.53
C ALA A 104 3.39 -5.39 -2.94
N VAL A 105 3.02 -6.02 -4.06
CA VAL A 105 1.62 -6.11 -4.52
C VAL A 105 1.18 -7.56 -4.47
N TYR A 106 0.01 -7.80 -3.88
CA TYR A 106 -0.60 -9.10 -3.77
C TYR A 106 -1.94 -9.12 -4.50
N ILE A 107 -2.23 -10.24 -5.14
CA ILE A 107 -3.56 -10.58 -5.66
C ILE A 107 -4.00 -11.86 -4.98
N SER A 108 -5.13 -11.83 -4.28
CA SER A 108 -5.66 -12.96 -3.51
C SER A 108 -4.61 -13.59 -2.57
N GLY A 109 -3.77 -12.74 -1.97
CA GLY A 109 -2.69 -13.14 -1.04
C GLY A 109 -1.41 -13.65 -1.68
N GLN A 110 -1.34 -13.76 -3.02
CA GLN A 110 -0.12 -14.15 -3.73
C GLN A 110 0.68 -12.90 -4.14
N LEU A 111 1.98 -12.86 -3.84
CA LEU A 111 2.87 -11.78 -4.27
C LEU A 111 3.03 -11.81 -5.80
N VAL A 112 2.68 -10.73 -6.48
CA VAL A 112 2.73 -10.62 -7.95
C VAL A 112 3.67 -9.52 -8.46
N PHE A 113 4.08 -8.59 -7.60
CA PHE A 113 5.04 -7.53 -7.96
C PHE A 113 5.86 -7.07 -6.75
N GLY A 114 7.14 -6.74 -7.02
CA GLY A 114 8.10 -6.22 -6.06
C GLY A 114 8.62 -7.26 -5.06
N SER A 115 8.98 -6.83 -3.86
CA SER A 115 9.63 -7.67 -2.85
C SER A 115 9.26 -7.28 -1.42
N GLU A 116 9.39 -8.25 -0.51
CA GLU A 116 9.36 -8.03 0.93
C GLU A 116 10.79 -7.85 1.49
N PRO A 117 10.97 -7.12 2.61
CA PRO A 117 12.25 -6.94 3.29
C PRO A 117 12.76 -8.14 4.11
#